data_AF-A0A495YVC5-F1
#
_entry.id   AF-A0A495YVC5-F1
#
_cell.length_a   1.000
_cell.length_b   1.000
_cell.length_c   1.000
_cell.angle_alpha   90.00
_cell.angle_beta   90.00
_cell.angle_gamma   90.00
#
_symmetry.space_group_name_H-M   'P 1'
#
loop_
_entity.id
_entity.type
_entity.pdbx_description
1 polymer ?
#
loop_
_entity_poly.entity_id
_entity_poly.type
_entity_poly.pdbx_seq_one_letter_code
_entity_poly.pdbx_strand_id
1 'polypeptide(L)'
;MIFELYGEKIEGIISRRLTYALAVVSVNGEVHHLEKLNIKYMYKRDEMPQVVQDIEVDAGLKAQNLISIIHKSARFQVDDRVLVRCCKKKIPVRLTLRGGEMITGVIRWFSQYDMKMLLAHGGNVVVFRHGLHRFEISPQWA
;
A
#
# COMPACT_ATOMS: atom_id res chain seq x y z
N MET A 1 8.32 -2.14 -11.60
CA MET A 1 7.39 -1.87 -10.46
C MET A 1 7.09 -3.19 -9.82
N ILE A 2 6.99 -3.22 -8.49
CA ILE A 2 6.55 -4.39 -7.74
C ILE A 2 5.14 -4.12 -7.22
N PHE A 3 4.23 -5.07 -7.44
CA PHE A 3 2.83 -5.04 -7.01
C PHE A 3 2.60 -6.18 -6.01
N GLU A 4 2.26 -5.82 -4.78
CA GLU A 4 1.99 -6.78 -3.71
C GLU A 4 0.48 -7.01 -3.63
N LEU A 5 0.03 -8.17 -4.11
CA LEU A 5 -1.37 -8.57 -4.13
C LEU A 5 -1.69 -9.46 -2.93
N TYR A 6 -2.96 -9.81 -2.71
CA TYR A 6 -3.35 -10.65 -1.58
C TYR A 6 -2.80 -12.08 -1.65
N GLY A 7 -2.59 -12.64 -2.84
CA GLY A 7 -2.09 -14.01 -3.02
C GLY A 7 -0.71 -14.14 -3.66
N GLU A 8 -0.26 -13.12 -4.39
CA GLU A 8 0.98 -13.18 -5.15
C GLU A 8 1.67 -11.81 -5.21
N LYS A 9 2.88 -11.82 -5.74
CA LYS A 9 3.65 -10.61 -6.04
C LYS A 9 3.97 -10.60 -7.53
N ILE A 10 3.60 -9.52 -8.20
CA ILE A 10 3.88 -9.36 -9.63
C ILE A 10 4.90 -8.25 -9.80
N GLU A 11 5.92 -8.53 -10.61
CA GLU A 11 6.90 -7.54 -11.01
C GLU A 11 6.76 -7.22 -12.49
N GLY A 12 6.62 -5.94 -12.84
CA GLY A 12 6.47 -5.52 -14.22
C GLY A 12 6.36 -4.02 -14.44
N ILE A 13 5.93 -3.63 -15.63
CA ILE A 13 5.71 -2.24 -16.05
C ILE A 13 4.23 -2.07 -16.35
N ILE A 14 3.64 -0.96 -15.91
CA ILE A 14 2.26 -0.61 -16.25
C ILE A 14 2.24 -0.20 -17.73
N SER A 15 1.66 -1.03 -18.58
CA SER A 15 1.48 -0.72 -20.01
C SER A 15 0.22 0.10 -20.27
N ARG A 16 -0.84 -0.12 -19.46
CA ARG A 16 -2.10 0.63 -19.57
C ARG A 16 -2.78 0.80 -18.22
N ARG A 17 -3.33 2.00 -17.99
CA ARG A 17 -4.18 2.29 -16.82
C ARG A 17 -5.64 2.21 -17.24
N LEU A 18 -6.38 1.27 -16.68
CA LEU A 18 -7.83 1.15 -16.86
C LEU A 18 -8.55 1.77 -15.65
N THR A 19 -9.86 1.93 -15.74
CA THR A 19 -10.67 2.52 -14.65
C THR A 19 -10.53 1.72 -13.37
N TYR A 20 -10.68 0.39 -13.43
CA TYR A 20 -10.67 -0.51 -12.26
C TYR A 20 -9.48 -1.46 -12.20
N ALA A 21 -8.62 -1.46 -13.21
CA ALA A 21 -7.49 -2.37 -13.32
C ALA A 21 -6.22 -1.68 -13.85
N LEU A 22 -5.09 -2.35 -13.73
CA LEU A 22 -3.83 -2.02 -14.38
C LEU A 22 -3.45 -3.16 -15.32
N ALA A 23 -3.16 -2.85 -16.57
CA ALA A 23 -2.46 -3.81 -17.43
C ALA A 23 -0.97 -3.69 -17.13
N VAL A 24 -0.36 -4.81 -16.71
CA VAL A 24 1.04 -4.91 -16.32
C VAL A 24 1.70 -5.94 -17.20
N VAL A 25 2.79 -5.55 -17.87
CA VAL A 25 3.68 -6.49 -18.56
C VAL A 25 4.73 -6.90 -17.55
N SER A 26 4.73 -8.16 -17.16
CA SER A 26 5.68 -8.69 -16.18
C SER A 26 7.05 -8.94 -16.80
N VAL A 27 8.04 -9.23 -15.95
CA VAL A 27 9.44 -9.44 -16.38
C VAL A 27 9.62 -10.64 -17.32
N ASN A 28 8.70 -11.61 -17.33
CA ASN A 28 8.70 -12.75 -18.24
C ASN A 28 7.95 -12.45 -19.57
N GLY A 29 7.42 -11.23 -19.74
CA GLY A 29 6.67 -10.81 -20.93
C GLY A 29 5.16 -11.09 -20.87
N GLU A 30 4.64 -11.68 -19.80
CA GLU A 30 3.20 -11.94 -19.66
C GLU A 30 2.41 -10.65 -19.38
N VAL A 31 1.19 -10.59 -19.90
CA VAL A 31 0.28 -9.45 -19.66
C VAL A 31 -0.71 -9.82 -18.57
N HIS A 32 -0.61 -9.16 -17.43
CA HIS A 32 -1.52 -9.31 -16.31
C HIS A 32 -2.53 -8.16 -16.26
N HIS A 33 -3.80 -8.49 -16.01
CA HIS A 33 -4.84 -7.51 -15.71
C HIS A 33 -5.08 -7.48 -14.20
N LEU A 34 -4.37 -6.58 -13.51
CA LEU A 34 -4.44 -6.48 -12.06
C LEU A 34 -5.62 -5.61 -11.65
N GLU A 35 -6.62 -6.21 -11.03
CA GLU A 35 -7.69 -5.43 -10.40
C GLU A 35 -7.11 -4.54 -9.29
N LYS A 36 -7.45 -3.25 -9.31
CA LYS A 36 -6.94 -2.31 -8.30
C LYS A 36 -7.35 -2.68 -6.89
N LEU A 37 -8.47 -3.39 -6.71
CA LEU A 37 -8.92 -3.91 -5.42
C LEU A 37 -8.14 -5.12 -4.93
N ASN A 38 -7.31 -5.74 -5.77
CA ASN A 38 -6.45 -6.85 -5.35
C ASN A 38 -5.03 -6.39 -5.00
N ILE A 39 -4.67 -5.15 -5.34
CA ILE A 39 -3.33 -4.60 -5.08
C ILE A 39 -3.35 -3.94 -3.68
N LYS A 40 -2.58 -4.49 -2.74
CA LYS A 40 -2.45 -3.92 -1.39
C LYS A 40 -1.60 -2.66 -1.45
N TYR A 41 -0.43 -2.78 -2.05
CA TYR A 41 0.52 -1.68 -2.25
C TYR A 41 1.48 -1.97 -3.41
N MET A 42 2.18 -0.93 -3.87
CA MET A 42 3.19 -1.04 -4.92
C MET A 42 4.35 -0.07 -4.70
N TYR A 43 5.52 -0.41 -5.24
CA TYR A 43 6.75 0.37 -5.13
C TYR A 43 7.65 0.16 -6.36
N LYS A 44 8.68 0.99 -6.52
CA LYS A 44 9.65 0.82 -7.61
C LYS A 44 10.61 -0.33 -7.28
N ARG A 45 11.05 -1.08 -8.30
CA ARG A 45 12.02 -2.18 -8.14
C ARG A 45 13.30 -1.69 -7.46
N ASP A 46 13.79 -0.53 -7.88
CA ASP A 46 15.06 0.04 -7.39
C ASP A 46 14.98 0.52 -5.92
N GLU A 47 13.77 0.67 -5.37
CA GLU A 47 13.53 1.03 -3.97
C GLU A 47 13.26 -0.20 -3.09
N MET A 48 13.30 -1.42 -3.66
CA MET A 48 12.97 -2.65 -2.95
C MET A 48 13.80 -2.87 -1.66
N PRO A 49 15.13 -2.67 -1.63
CA PRO A 49 15.91 -2.91 -0.41
C PRO A 49 15.42 -2.07 0.78
N GLN A 50 15.13 -0.79 0.54
CA GLN A 50 14.63 0.12 1.57
C GLN A 50 13.20 -0.24 1.97
N VAL A 51 12.35 -0.57 1.00
CA VAL A 51 10.94 -0.92 1.26
C VAL A 51 10.82 -2.19 2.07
N VAL A 52 11.53 -3.26 1.70
CA VAL A 52 11.43 -4.56 2.41
C VAL A 52 11.96 -4.44 3.84
N GLN A 53 12.99 -3.63 4.07
CA GLN A 53 13.54 -3.38 5.40
C GLN A 53 12.53 -2.70 6.34
N ASP A 54 11.63 -1.88 5.81
CA ASP A 54 10.67 -1.07 6.58
C ASP A 54 9.26 -1.67 6.69
N ILE A 55 9.04 -2.86 6.12
CA ILE A 55 7.76 -3.57 6.20
C ILE A 55 7.84 -4.64 7.29
N GLU A 56 7.10 -4.41 8.37
CA GLU A 56 6.85 -5.41 9.39
C GLU A 56 5.60 -6.25 9.03
N VAL A 57 5.45 -7.42 9.65
CA VAL A 57 4.29 -8.29 9.44
C VAL A 57 3.68 -8.69 10.78
N ASP A 58 2.40 -8.36 10.98
CA ASP A 58 1.59 -8.91 12.06
C ASP A 58 1.19 -10.34 11.70
N ALA A 59 1.83 -11.31 12.35
CA ALA A 59 1.59 -12.73 12.11
C ALA A 59 0.16 -13.15 12.45
N GLY A 60 -0.45 -12.56 13.48
CA GLY A 60 -1.81 -12.87 13.91
C GLY A 60 -2.85 -12.37 12.91
N LEU A 61 -2.64 -11.19 12.33
CA LEU A 61 -3.50 -10.66 11.28
C LEU A 61 -3.28 -11.41 9.95
N LYS A 62 -2.03 -11.71 9.59
CA LYS A 62 -1.70 -12.48 8.39
C LYS A 62 -2.34 -13.88 8.41
N ALA A 63 -2.35 -14.55 9.55
CA ALA A 63 -2.97 -15.86 9.73
C ALA A 63 -4.48 -15.88 9.45
N GLN A 64 -5.17 -14.73 9.51
CA GLN A 64 -6.58 -14.61 9.19
C GLN A 64 -6.89 -14.63 7.69
N ASN A 65 -5.86 -14.54 6.81
CA ASN A 65 -5.98 -14.58 5.36
C ASN A 65 -7.07 -13.62 4.82
N LEU A 66 -7.12 -12.41 5.38
CA LEU A 66 -8.13 -11.43 5.00
C LEU A 66 -7.87 -10.92 3.58
N ILE A 67 -8.90 -10.99 2.73
CA ILE A 67 -8.87 -10.46 1.36
C ILE A 67 -9.45 -9.04 1.27
N SER A 68 -9.45 -8.47 0.07
CA SER A 68 -10.01 -7.15 -0.20
C SER A 68 -11.51 -7.04 0.13
N ILE A 69 -11.96 -5.83 0.50
CA ILE A 69 -13.38 -5.55 0.75
C ILE A 69 -13.96 -4.80 -0.44
N ILE A 70 -14.95 -5.41 -1.12
CA ILE A 70 -15.60 -4.81 -2.29
C ILE A 70 -16.44 -3.59 -1.88
N HIS A 71 -17.27 -3.70 -0.84
CA HIS A 71 -18.15 -2.59 -0.43
C HIS A 71 -17.39 -1.47 0.29
N LYS A 72 -17.49 -0.24 -0.22
CA LYS A 72 -16.76 0.92 0.32
C LYS A 72 -17.10 1.21 1.80
N SER A 73 -18.36 1.02 2.20
CA SER A 73 -18.84 1.26 3.57
C SER A 73 -18.26 0.32 4.62
N ALA A 74 -17.84 -0.89 4.22
CA ALA A 74 -17.23 -1.88 5.11
C ALA A 74 -15.70 -1.73 5.21
N ARG A 75 -15.08 -0.87 4.39
CA ARG A 75 -13.64 -0.61 4.42
C ARG A 75 -13.30 0.30 5.60
N PHE A 76 -12.12 0.10 6.18
CA PHE A 76 -11.57 1.04 7.14
C PHE A 76 -11.41 2.43 6.49
N GLN A 77 -11.99 3.46 7.12
CA GLN A 77 -11.92 4.84 6.65
C GLN A 77 -11.07 5.66 7.61
N VAL A 78 -10.13 6.42 7.05
CA VAL A 78 -9.42 7.48 7.78
C VAL A 78 -10.08 8.80 7.42
N ASP A 79 -10.38 9.63 8.43
CA ASP A 79 -10.87 10.99 8.23
C ASP A 79 -9.85 11.79 7.42
N ASP A 80 -10.29 12.36 6.29
CA ASP A 80 -9.41 13.12 5.40
C ASP A 80 -8.78 14.34 6.11
N ARG A 81 -9.40 14.91 7.15
CA ARG A 81 -8.78 15.97 7.98
C ARG A 81 -7.53 15.48 8.71
N VAL A 82 -7.55 14.22 9.18
CA VAL A 82 -6.39 13.58 9.81
C VAL A 82 -5.31 13.35 8.76
N LEU A 83 -5.67 12.86 7.56
CA LEU A 83 -4.71 12.67 6.46
C LEU A 83 -4.08 13.99 6.01
N VAL A 84 -4.87 15.06 5.86
CA VAL A 84 -4.39 16.41 5.53
C VAL A 84 -3.39 16.88 6.60
N ARG A 85 -3.73 16.73 7.89
CA ARG A 85 -2.83 17.12 8.99
C ARG A 85 -1.53 16.34 8.93
N CYS A 86 -1.59 15.01 8.79
CA CYS A 86 -0.40 14.16 8.78
C CYS A 86 0.48 14.45 7.56
N CYS A 87 -0.12 14.64 6.38
CA CYS A 87 0.61 14.97 5.16
C CYS A 87 1.29 16.34 5.24
N LYS A 88 0.56 17.39 5.65
CA LYS A 88 1.11 18.76 5.74
C LYS A 88 2.22 18.89 6.77
N LYS A 89 2.04 18.28 7.94
CA LYS A 89 3.00 18.36 9.04
C LYS A 89 4.07 17.26 9.01
N LYS A 90 4.04 16.38 7.99
CA LYS A 90 4.90 15.20 7.88
C LYS A 90 4.88 14.36 9.17
N ILE A 91 3.71 14.20 9.77
CA ILE A 91 3.55 13.40 10.99
C ILE A 91 3.69 11.93 10.58
N PRO A 92 4.56 11.16 11.23
CA PRO A 92 4.70 9.73 10.99
C PRO A 92 3.40 8.99 11.33
N VAL A 93 3.05 8.02 10.50
CA VAL A 93 1.88 7.17 10.67
C VAL A 93 2.27 5.72 10.43
N ARG A 94 1.57 4.81 11.09
CA ARG A 94 1.62 3.38 10.84
C ARG A 94 0.32 2.94 10.17
N LEU A 95 0.46 2.27 9.04
CA LEU A 95 -0.64 1.66 8.29
C LEU A 95 -0.55 0.16 8.48
N THR A 96 -1.59 -0.46 9.04
CA THR A 96 -1.71 -1.92 9.05
C THR A 96 -2.66 -2.32 7.93
N LEU A 97 -2.20 -3.19 7.04
CA LEU A 97 -2.99 -3.71 5.93
C LEU A 97 -3.67 -5.02 6.32
N ARG A 98 -4.73 -5.36 5.59
CA ARG A 98 -5.50 -6.60 5.79
C ARG A 98 -4.66 -7.86 5.55
N GLY A 99 -3.62 -7.78 4.72
CA GLY A 99 -2.66 -8.88 4.52
C GLY A 99 -1.68 -9.09 5.69
N GLY A 100 -1.73 -8.23 6.72
CA GLY A 100 -0.85 -8.27 7.88
C GLY A 100 0.37 -7.36 7.77
N GLU A 101 0.63 -6.75 6.61
CA GLU A 101 1.75 -5.82 6.46
C GLU A 101 1.54 -4.55 7.27
N MET A 102 2.58 -4.14 7.99
CA MET A 102 2.62 -2.88 8.75
C MET A 102 3.67 -1.98 8.12
N ILE A 103 3.22 -0.80 7.67
CA ILE A 103 4.04 0.17 6.93
C ILE A 103 4.09 1.45 7.75
N THR A 104 5.27 1.81 8.25
CA THR A 104 5.48 3.05 9.02
C THR A 104 6.21 4.08 8.16
N GLY A 105 5.73 5.32 8.15
CA GLY A 105 6.38 6.39 7.39
C GLY A 105 5.58 7.69 7.38
N VAL A 106 5.91 8.59 6.46
CA VAL A 106 5.23 9.88 6.30
C VAL A 106 4.42 9.93 5.01
N ILE A 107 3.19 10.45 5.10
CA ILE A 107 2.32 10.63 3.93
C ILE A 107 2.84 11.80 3.08
N ARG A 108 3.24 11.51 1.84
CA ARG A 108 3.71 12.50 0.86
C ARG A 108 2.56 13.09 0.03
N TRP A 109 1.57 12.27 -0.28
CA TRP A 109 0.39 12.61 -1.05
C TRP A 109 -0.68 11.55 -0.84
N PHE A 110 -1.95 11.90 -1.00
CA PHE A 110 -3.05 10.92 -0.97
C PHE A 110 -4.19 11.34 -1.88
N SER A 111 -5.03 10.36 -2.20
CA SER A 111 -6.29 10.50 -2.90
C SER A 111 -7.42 9.79 -2.13
N GLN A 112 -8.62 9.75 -2.73
CA GLN A 112 -9.71 8.93 -2.22
C GLN A 112 -9.44 7.41 -2.30
N TYR A 113 -8.42 6.97 -3.04
CA TYR A 113 -8.16 5.55 -3.31
C TYR A 113 -6.83 5.04 -2.77
N ASP A 114 -5.81 5.90 -2.69
CA ASP A 114 -4.45 5.51 -2.38
C ASP A 114 -3.68 6.61 -1.65
N MET A 115 -2.54 6.23 -1.07
CA MET A 115 -1.67 7.12 -0.31
C MET A 115 -0.22 6.79 -0.66
N LYS A 116 0.57 7.81 -0.98
CA LYS A 116 2.01 7.67 -1.16
C LYS A 116 2.72 7.93 0.17
N MET A 117 3.46 6.93 0.63
CA MET A 117 4.26 6.93 1.84
C MET A 117 5.75 7.01 1.50
N LEU A 118 6.50 7.81 2.26
CA LEU A 118 7.96 7.76 2.32
C LEU A 118 8.35 7.04 3.61
N LEU A 119 9.21 6.03 3.50
CA LEU A 119 9.64 5.20 4.64
C LEU A 119 10.93 5.75 5.28
N ALA A 120 11.32 5.17 6.42
CA ALA A 120 12.43 5.63 7.26
C ALA A 120 13.79 5.45 6.56
N HIS A 121 14.05 4.26 6.02
CA HIS A 121 15.28 3.95 5.29
C HIS A 121 15.27 4.47 3.84
N GLY A 122 14.25 5.26 3.47
CA GLY A 122 13.99 5.74 2.13
C GLY A 122 13.04 4.84 1.35
N GLY A 123 12.87 5.13 0.07
CA GLY A 123 11.90 4.42 -0.78
C GLY A 123 10.46 4.89 -0.60
N ASN A 124 9.68 4.75 -1.67
CA ASN A 124 8.29 5.18 -1.71
C ASN A 124 7.36 4.01 -1.95
N VAL A 125 6.29 3.95 -1.15
CA VAL A 125 5.23 2.96 -1.32
C VAL A 125 3.93 3.68 -1.63
N VAL A 126 3.17 3.19 -2.61
CA VAL A 126 1.78 3.58 -2.83
C VAL A 126 0.90 2.50 -2.23
N VAL A 127 0.20 2.85 -1.15
CA VAL A 127 -0.72 1.96 -0.43
C VAL A 127 -2.15 2.25 -0.86
N PHE A 128 -2.91 1.21 -1.22
CA PHE A 128 -4.31 1.36 -1.58
C PHE A 128 -5.19 1.33 -0.33
N ARG A 129 -6.04 2.36 -0.16
CA ARG A 129 -6.87 2.57 1.04
C ARG A 129 -7.86 1.44 1.31
N HIS A 130 -8.29 0.69 0.28
CA HIS A 130 -9.19 -0.45 0.47
C HIS A 130 -8.55 -1.61 1.24
N GLY A 131 -7.21 -1.67 1.24
CA GLY A 131 -6.44 -2.68 1.95
C GLY A 131 -6.15 -2.33 3.40
N LEU A 132 -6.54 -1.14 3.88
CA LEU A 132 -6.32 -0.73 5.26
C LEU A 132 -7.17 -1.56 6.23
N HIS A 133 -6.51 -2.01 7.30
CA HIS A 133 -7.13 -2.60 8.47
C HIS A 133 -7.09 -1.63 9.67
N ARG A 134 -6.00 -0.88 9.81
CA ARG A 134 -5.81 0.10 10.89
C ARG A 134 -4.95 1.27 10.43
N PHE A 135 -5.15 2.43 11.06
CA PHE A 135 -4.34 3.64 10.91
C PHE A 135 -4.00 4.20 12.27
N GLU A 136 -2.73 4.46 12.52
CA GLU A 136 -2.24 4.98 13.79
C GLU A 136 -1.27 6.14 13.53
N ILE A 137 -1.39 7.22 14.32
CA ILE A 137 -0.35 8.25 14.34
C ILE A 137 0.81 7.69 15.15
N SER A 138 1.98 7.56 14.52
CA SER A 138 3.17 7.02 15.18
C SER A 138 3.98 8.16 15.80
N PRO A 139 4.29 8.12 17.10
CA PRO A 139 5.20 9.09 17.71
C PRO A 139 6.67 8.83 17.34
N GLN A 140 6.99 7.69 16.75
CA GLN A 140 8.35 7.29 16.40
C GLN A 140 8.49 7.15 14.88
N TRP A 141 9.44 7.91 14.33
CA TRP A 141 10.02 7.74 13.00
C TRP A 141 11.51 7.55 13.25
N ALA A 142 11.98 6.33 12.99
CA ALA A 142 13.41 6.01 13.07
C ALA A 142 14.20 6.77 12.00
#